data_AF-A0AAD0YEJ8-F1
#
_entry.id   AF-A0AAD0YEJ8-F1
#
_cell.length_a   1.000
_cell.length_b   1.000
_cell.length_c   1.000
_cell.angle_alpha   90.00
_cell.angle_beta   90.00
_cell.angle_gamma   90.00
#
_symmetry.space_group_name_H-M   'P 1'
#
loop_
_entity.id
_entity.type
_entity.pdbx_description
1 polymer ?
#
loop_
_entity_poly.entity_id
_entity_poly.type
_entity_poly.pdbx_seq_one_letter_code
_entity_poly.pdbx_strand_id
1 'polypeptide(L)' 'MTVPELNQFKKSAENVFQAELICSLLEDHPHQLADSELSAIASLIKKLTGDAYVYMNEVIYQQERAEQ' A
#
# COMPACT_ATOMS: atom_id res chain seq x y z
N MET A 1 9.54 16.60 -8.83
CA MET A 1 8.62 16.22 -7.74
C MET A 1 8.46 17.39 -6.79
N THR A 2 7.25 17.90 -6.61
CA THR A 2 6.91 18.97 -5.67
C THR A 2 6.89 18.45 -4.22
N VAL A 3 6.91 19.34 -3.21
CA VAL A 3 6.84 18.91 -1.79
C VAL A 3 5.56 18.12 -1.47
N PRO A 4 4.36 18.52 -1.95
CA PRO A 4 3.14 17.71 -1.77
C PRO A 4 3.25 16.32 -2.42
N GLU A 5 3.80 16.23 -3.64
CA GLU A 5 4.04 14.93 -4.30
C GLU A 5 4.99 14.06 -3.48
N LEU A 6 6.10 14.62 -2.98
CA LEU A 6 7.06 13.86 -2.16
C LEU A 6 6.41 13.34 -0.86
N ASN A 7 5.54 14.13 -0.23
CA ASN A 7 4.82 13.70 0.97
C ASN A 7 3.84 12.56 0.65
N GLN A 8 3.14 12.65 -0.47
CA GLN A 8 2.25 11.58 -0.92
C GLN A 8 3.02 10.31 -1.30
N PHE A 9 4.21 10.44 -1.90
CA PHE A 9 5.11 9.31 -2.18
C PHE A 9 5.56 8.61 -0.90
N LYS A 10 6.01 9.38 0.10
CA LYS A 10 6.37 8.83 1.41
C LYS A 10 5.20 8.10 2.07
N LYS A 11 4.00 8.68 2.03
CA LYS A 11 2.79 8.05 2.56
C LYS A 11 2.44 6.75 1.84
N SER A 12 2.55 6.71 0.51
CA SER A 12 2.30 5.49 -0.27
C SER A 12 3.33 4.41 0.04
N ALA A 13 4.61 4.76 0.19
CA ALA A 13 5.65 3.84 0.62
C ALA A 13 5.39 3.28 2.04
N GLU A 14 4.97 4.15 2.96
CA GLU A 14 4.61 3.75 4.32
C GLU A 14 3.40 2.81 4.34
N ASN A 15 2.36 3.08 3.52
CA ASN A 15 1.20 2.20 3.39
C ASN A 15 1.59 0.80 2.89
N VAL A 16 2.46 0.72 1.88
CA VAL A 16 2.95 -0.58 1.36
C VAL A 16 3.76 -1.31 2.42
N PHE A 17 4.63 -0.60 3.14
CA PHE A 17 5.40 -1.21 4.23
C PHE A 17 4.50 -1.72 5.37
N GLN A 18 3.46 -0.98 5.74
CA GLN A 18 2.48 -1.47 6.73
C GLN A 18 1.74 -2.71 6.23
N ALA A 19 1.36 -2.76 4.95
CA ALA A 19 0.74 -3.95 4.36
C ALA A 19 1.69 -5.17 4.41
N GLU A 20 2.98 -4.98 4.12
CA GLU A 20 4.00 -6.02 4.23
C GLU A 20 4.09 -6.58 5.66
N LEU A 21 4.18 -5.70 6.67
CA LEU A 21 4.23 -6.13 8.08
C LEU A 21 3.00 -6.93 8.48
N ILE A 22 1.81 -6.54 8.01
CA ILE A 22 0.57 -7.27 8.25
C ILE A 22 0.63 -8.64 7.57
N CYS A 23 1.10 -8.73 6.32
CA CYS A 23 1.29 -10.01 5.64
C CYS A 23 2.24 -10.93 6.40
N SER A 24 3.38 -10.43 6.89
CA SER A 24 4.31 -11.23 7.71
C SER A 24 3.65 -11.74 8.99
N LEU A 25 2.83 -10.92 9.67
CA LEU A 25 2.07 -11.35 10.85
C LEU A 25 1.07 -12.48 10.53
N LEU A 26 0.40 -12.40 9.38
CA LEU A 26 -0.51 -13.45 8.90
C LEU A 26 0.24 -14.75 8.58
N GLU A 27 1.44 -14.66 8.02
CA GLU A 27 2.29 -15.80 7.68
C GLU A 27 2.87 -16.50 8.91
N ASP A 28 3.29 -15.73 9.92
CA ASP A 28 3.85 -16.25 11.17
C ASP A 28 2.77 -16.84 12.09
N HIS A 29 1.55 -16.29 12.06
CA HIS A 29 0.46 -16.66 12.97
C HIS A 29 -0.90 -16.93 12.27
N PRO A 30 -0.97 -17.78 11.23
CA PRO A 30 -2.15 -17.94 10.37
C PRO A 30 -3.38 -18.54 11.07
N HIS A 31 -3.18 -19.21 12.21
CA HIS A 31 -4.25 -19.91 12.95
C HIS A 31 -4.73 -19.17 14.20
N GLN A 32 -4.27 -17.93 14.42
CA GLN A 32 -4.60 -17.15 15.62
C GLN A 32 -5.74 -16.14 15.40
N LEU A 33 -6.30 -16.09 14.19
CA LEU A 33 -7.31 -15.11 13.79
C LEU A 33 -8.63 -15.81 13.45
N ALA A 34 -9.74 -15.21 13.86
CA ALA A 34 -11.07 -15.60 13.41
C ALA A 34 -11.32 -15.14 11.97
N ASP A 35 -12.25 -15.80 11.26
CA ASP A 35 -12.61 -15.46 9.87
C ASP A 35 -13.04 -13.99 9.70
N SER A 36 -13.70 -13.42 10.72
CA SER A 36 -14.10 -12.01 10.75
C SER A 36 -12.89 -11.07 10.83
N GLU A 37 -11.88 -11.42 11.62
CA GLU A 37 -10.63 -10.67 11.75
C GLU A 37 -9.81 -10.77 10.47
N LEU A 38 -9.73 -11.96 9.87
CA LEU A 38 -9.07 -12.17 8.59
C LEU A 38 -9.71 -11.33 7.48
N SER A 39 -11.05 -11.26 7.45
CA SER A 39 -11.78 -10.43 6.48
C SER A 39 -11.52 -8.94 6.67
N ALA A 40 -11.42 -8.48 7.91
CA ALA A 40 -11.09 -7.09 8.23
C ALA A 40 -9.64 -6.75 7.84
N ILE A 41 -8.69 -7.66 8.13
CA ILE A 41 -7.28 -7.51 7.77
C ILE A 41 -7.11 -7.50 6.25
N ALA A 42 -7.76 -8.42 5.52
CA ALA A 42 -7.73 -8.43 4.06
C ALA A 42 -8.26 -7.12 3.46
N SER A 43 -9.31 -6.55 4.06
CA SER A 43 -9.85 -5.25 3.66
C SER A 43 -8.86 -4.11 3.93
N LEU A 44 -8.15 -4.16 5.05
CA LEU A 44 -7.10 -3.19 5.40
C LEU A 44 -5.92 -3.26 4.41
N ILE A 45 -5.40 -4.46 4.13
CA ILE A 45 -4.32 -4.68 3.14
C ILE A 45 -4.75 -4.13 1.77
N LYS A 46 -5.98 -4.44 1.33
CA LYS A 46 -6.52 -3.95 0.06
C LYS A 46 -6.54 -2.42 0.00
N LYS A 47 -6.92 -1.76 1.09
CA LYS A 47 -6.94 -0.29 1.17
C LYS A 47 -5.52 0.29 1.10
N LEU A 48 -4.61 -0.22 1.93
CA LEU A 48 -3.23 0.26 2.00
C LEU A 48 -2.51 0.13 0.65
N THR A 49 -2.60 -1.06 0.04
CA THR A 49 -1.94 -1.36 -1.24
C THR A 49 -2.65 -0.72 -2.43
N GLY A 50 -3.99 -0.63 -2.41
CA GLY A 50 -4.77 0.00 -3.47
C GLY A 50 -4.51 1.50 -3.58
N ASP A 51 -4.54 2.22 -2.46
CA ASP A 51 -4.25 3.67 -2.43
C ASP A 51 -2.82 3.95 -2.93
N ALA A 52 -1.86 3.12 -2.51
CA ALA A 52 -0.48 3.23 -2.94
C ALA A 52 -0.31 2.91 -4.44
N TYR A 53 -0.96 1.86 -4.94
CA TYR A 53 -0.94 1.48 -6.36
C TYR A 53 -1.47 2.59 -7.26
N VAL A 54 -2.62 3.19 -6.91
CA VAL A 54 -3.20 4.30 -7.67
C VAL A 54 -2.21 5.47 -7.76
N TYR A 55 -1.62 5.86 -6.63
CA TYR A 55 -0.66 6.95 -6.61
C TYR A 55 0.62 6.64 -7.40
N MET A 56 1.18 5.43 -7.27
CA MET A 56 2.39 5.06 -8.02
C MET A 56 2.15 5.06 -9.53
N ASN A 57 1.00 4.59 -10.00
CA ASN A 57 0.68 4.64 -11.43
C ASN A 57 0.55 6.07 -11.94
N GLU A 58 -0.03 6.97 -11.16
CA GLU A 58 -0.07 8.39 -11.53
C GLU A 58 1.35 8.96 -11.67
N VAL A 59 2.24 8.68 -10.71
CA VAL A 59 3.64 9.13 -10.77
C VAL A 59 4.37 8.58 -12.00
N ILE A 60 4.23 7.27 -12.27
CA ILE A 60 4.82 6.62 -13.44
C ILE A 60 4.31 7.26 -14.72
N TYR A 61 2.98 7.42 -14.86
CA TYR A 61 2.37 8.03 -16.03
C TYR A 61 2.88 9.46 -16.29
N GLN A 62 3.02 10.28 -15.24
CA GLN A 62 3.55 11.64 -15.38
C GLN A 62 5.03 11.66 -15.77
N GLN A 63 5.83 10.70 -15.30
CA GLN A 63 7.24 10.56 -15.69
C GLN A 63 7.38 10.13 -17.15
N GLU A 64 6.65 9.09 -17.57
CA GLU A 64 6.65 8.61 -18.96
C GLU A 64 6.20 9.69 -19.95
N ARG A 65 5.24 10.54 -19.56
CA ARG A 65 4.81 11.69 -20.38
C ARG A 65 5.82 12.82 -20.47
N ALA A 66 6.62 13.03 -19.43
CA ALA A 66 7.66 14.07 -19.43
C ALA A 66 8.90 13.65 -20.23
N GLU A 67 9.06 12.36 -20.48
CA GLU A 67 10.15 11.77 -21.28
C GLU A 67 9.83 11.70 -22.79
N GLN A 68 8.62 12.06 -23.21
CA GLN A 68 8.17 12.13 -24.62
C GLN A 68 8.25 13.55 -25.18
#